data_AF-A0A939L729-F1
#
_entry.id   AF-A0A939L729-F1
#
_cell.length_a   1.000
_cell.length_b   1.000
_cell.length_c   1.000
_cell.angle_alpha   90.00
_cell.angle_beta   90.00
_cell.angle_gamma   90.00
#
_symmetry.space_group_name_H-M   'P 1'
#
loop_
_entity.id
_entity.type
_entity.pdbx_description
1 polymer ?
#
loop_
_entity_poly.entity_id
_entity_poly.type
_entity_poly.pdbx_seq_one_letter_code
_entity_poly.pdbx_strand_id
1 'polypeptide(L)'
;MAPTPACNGPRVDRHLTGTRVALPSRIWHSKHPLVEGPRNVREIESPQESPQDRTAAAPTPLQSDCRSCFGLCCVALPFAATADFAVNKAAGTPCRNLQEDFSCGIHARLRDSGFQGCTVYDCFGAGQRVSQVTFGGVSWREEPASARPMFDVFPIVRQLHELLRHLTEALTFEPARAVHAELRAALEETDRLAGGTPEEILAVDVAAHRQRVAELLLRAGELVRAAVPRRREHRGADLFGARLRGADLQGANLRGALLVAADLSGADLRLADLIGADLRDAN
;
A
#
# COMPACT_ATOMS: atom_id res chain seq x y z
N MET A 1 -24.13 5.52 21.83
CA MET A 1 -23.33 6.14 20.75
C MET A 1 -22.23 5.16 20.39
N ALA A 2 -22.28 4.55 19.21
CA ALA A 2 -21.30 3.57 18.76
C ALA A 2 -20.04 4.28 18.20
N PRO A 3 -18.83 3.76 18.45
CA PRO A 3 -17.61 4.37 17.95
C PRO A 3 -17.58 4.30 16.41
N THR A 4 -17.41 5.45 15.78
CA THR A 4 -17.30 5.57 14.33
C THR A 4 -16.00 4.93 13.83
N PRO A 5 -16.08 4.15 12.74
CA PRO A 5 -14.96 3.38 12.22
C PRO A 5 -13.78 4.23 11.69
N ALA A 6 -12.62 4.22 12.39
CA ALA A 6 -11.37 4.97 12.10
C ALA A 6 -10.67 4.76 10.73
N CYS A 7 -11.23 3.98 9.81
CA CYS A 7 -10.72 3.81 8.43
C CYS A 7 -11.81 4.03 7.37
N ASN A 8 -13.05 4.31 7.78
CA ASN A 8 -14.02 4.94 6.90
C ASN A 8 -14.08 6.38 7.33
N GLY A 9 -13.17 7.21 6.80
CA GLY A 9 -13.42 8.64 6.79
C GLY A 9 -14.85 8.90 6.28
N PRO A 10 -15.51 9.98 6.71
CA PRO A 10 -16.86 10.27 6.26
C PRO A 10 -16.90 10.20 4.74
N ARG A 11 -17.97 9.63 4.17
CA ARG A 11 -18.38 10.01 2.81
C ARG A 11 -18.51 11.52 2.87
N VAL A 12 -17.50 12.22 2.38
CA VAL A 12 -17.59 13.65 2.14
C VAL A 12 -18.68 13.76 1.09
N ASP A 13 -19.84 14.25 1.52
CA ASP A 13 -20.88 14.61 0.59
C ASP A 13 -20.25 15.50 -0.47
N ARG A 14 -20.44 15.05 -1.70
CA ARG A 14 -20.03 15.73 -2.92
C ARG A 14 -20.63 17.13 -2.86
N HIS A 15 -19.79 18.15 -2.69
CA HIS A 15 -19.89 19.46 -3.33
C HIS A 15 -18.83 20.36 -2.68
N LEU A 16 -17.70 20.54 -3.37
CA LEU A 16 -17.01 21.81 -3.61
C LEU A 16 -15.76 21.53 -4.45
N THR A 17 -15.64 22.32 -5.51
CA THR A 17 -14.79 22.18 -6.70
C THR A 17 -13.30 22.39 -6.42
N GLY A 18 -12.46 21.49 -6.92
CA GLY A 18 -10.99 21.60 -6.87
C GLY A 18 -10.34 20.28 -7.27
N THR A 19 -10.06 20.13 -8.57
CA THR A 19 -9.68 18.89 -9.27
C THR A 19 -8.40 18.27 -8.71
N ARG A 20 -8.53 17.22 -7.88
CA ARG A 20 -7.44 16.29 -7.55
C ARG A 20 -7.09 15.47 -8.79
N VAL A 21 -5.79 15.24 -9.02
CA VAL A 21 -5.30 14.23 -9.97
C VAL A 21 -5.85 12.86 -9.53
N ALA A 22 -6.94 12.46 -10.15
CA ALA A 22 -7.53 11.15 -10.01
C ALA A 22 -6.69 10.18 -10.85
N LEU A 23 -5.89 9.36 -10.20
CA LEU A 23 -5.45 8.10 -10.82
C LEU A 23 -6.74 7.30 -11.13
N PRO A 24 -7.01 6.93 -12.39
CA PRO A 24 -8.30 6.39 -12.78
C PRO A 24 -8.50 4.98 -12.22
N SER A 25 -9.15 4.90 -11.07
CA SER A 25 -9.89 3.72 -10.65
C SER A 25 -11.26 3.74 -11.34
N ARG A 26 -11.36 3.06 -12.49
CA ARG A 26 -12.56 2.38 -13.06
C ARG A 26 -12.52 2.34 -14.61
N ILE A 27 -12.34 1.14 -15.16
CA ILE A 27 -12.85 0.76 -16.49
C ILE A 27 -13.46 -0.63 -16.33
N TRP A 28 -14.74 -0.75 -15.98
CA TRP A 28 -15.51 -1.98 -16.21
C TRP A 28 -17.01 -1.64 -16.20
N HIS A 29 -17.56 -1.28 -17.36
CA HIS A 29 -18.97 -1.44 -17.69
C HIS A 29 -19.09 -1.68 -19.20
N SER A 30 -18.90 -2.91 -19.63
CA SER A 30 -19.41 -3.37 -20.93
C SER A 30 -20.88 -3.75 -20.74
N LYS A 31 -21.77 -2.91 -21.25
CA LYS A 31 -23.18 -3.26 -21.49
C LYS A 31 -23.24 -4.35 -22.55
N HIS A 32 -23.91 -5.46 -22.27
CA HIS A 32 -24.60 -6.25 -23.29
C HIS A 32 -26.02 -6.59 -22.81
N PRO A 33 -26.99 -6.67 -23.73
CA PRO A 33 -28.41 -6.52 -23.42
C PRO A 33 -29.05 -7.81 -22.90
N LEU A 34 -30.08 -7.60 -22.08
CA LEU A 34 -30.99 -8.60 -21.55
C LEU A 34 -31.69 -9.34 -22.71
N VAL A 35 -31.59 -10.67 -22.72
CA VAL A 35 -32.51 -11.55 -23.43
C VAL A 35 -33.19 -12.41 -22.38
N GLU A 36 -34.51 -12.24 -22.24
CA GLU A 36 -35.37 -13.02 -21.35
C GLU A 36 -35.70 -14.39 -21.96
N GLY A 37 -35.68 -15.44 -21.14
CA GLY A 37 -36.14 -16.80 -21.50
C GLY A 37 -36.06 -17.76 -20.30
N PRO A 38 -36.94 -18.77 -20.18
CA PRO A 38 -37.68 -19.03 -18.95
C PRO A 38 -37.06 -20.04 -17.96
N ARG A 39 -37.56 -19.94 -16.73
CA ARG A 39 -37.29 -20.76 -15.54
C ARG A 39 -37.54 -22.26 -15.79
N ASN A 40 -36.60 -23.10 -15.36
CA ASN A 40 -36.91 -24.42 -14.85
C ASN A 40 -35.87 -24.83 -13.81
N VAL A 41 -36.30 -24.93 -12.56
CA VAL A 41 -35.50 -25.38 -11.42
C VAL A 41 -35.55 -26.91 -11.42
N ARG A 42 -34.39 -27.55 -11.57
CA ARG A 42 -34.20 -28.96 -11.21
C ARG A 42 -33.08 -28.99 -10.18
N GLU A 43 -33.41 -29.50 -9.00
CA GLU A 43 -32.48 -29.83 -7.92
C GLU A 43 -31.36 -30.71 -8.47
N ILE A 44 -30.13 -30.24 -8.33
CA ILE A 44 -28.92 -31.04 -8.54
C ILE A 44 -28.31 -31.21 -7.16
N GLU A 45 -28.31 -32.45 -6.69
CA GLU A 45 -27.73 -32.88 -5.42
C GLU A 45 -26.24 -32.51 -5.33
N SER A 46 -25.87 -31.98 -4.16
CA SER A 46 -24.53 -31.51 -3.82
C SER A 46 -23.52 -32.68 -3.76
N PRO A 47 -22.37 -32.62 -4.45
CA PRO A 47 -21.29 -33.58 -4.22
C PRO A 47 -20.65 -33.32 -2.85
N GLN A 48 -20.52 -34.37 -2.05
CA GLN A 48 -19.89 -34.32 -0.73
C GLN A 48 -18.38 -34.01 -0.85
N GLU A 49 -17.94 -32.92 -0.22
CA GLU A 49 -16.52 -32.53 -0.12
C GLU A 49 -15.76 -33.44 0.86
N SER A 50 -14.56 -33.83 0.45
CA SER A 50 -13.62 -34.66 1.22
C SER A 50 -12.74 -33.81 2.16
N PRO A 51 -12.25 -34.34 3.30
CA PRO A 51 -11.68 -33.53 4.39
C PRO A 51 -10.23 -33.05 4.23
N GLN A 52 -9.73 -32.78 3.01
CA GLN A 52 -8.30 -32.54 2.78
C GLN A 52 -7.91 -31.19 2.14
N ASP A 53 -8.81 -30.22 2.01
CA ASP A 53 -8.44 -28.87 1.58
C ASP A 53 -8.38 -27.90 2.77
N ARG A 54 -7.26 -27.94 3.50
CA ARG A 54 -6.95 -26.92 4.51
C ARG A 54 -6.47 -25.66 3.80
N THR A 55 -7.45 -24.88 3.32
CA THR A 55 -7.45 -23.41 3.26
C THR A 55 -6.09 -22.76 2.94
N ALA A 56 -5.81 -22.56 1.65
CA ALA A 56 -5.00 -21.40 1.25
C ALA A 56 -5.73 -20.15 1.75
N ALA A 57 -5.21 -19.50 2.80
CA ALA A 57 -5.79 -18.27 3.32
C ALA A 57 -5.93 -17.26 2.17
N ALA A 58 -7.11 -16.67 2.02
CA ALA A 58 -7.33 -15.64 1.01
C ALA A 58 -6.25 -14.54 1.15
N PRO A 59 -5.69 -14.03 0.04
CA PRO A 59 -4.61 -13.05 0.11
C PRO A 59 -5.04 -11.88 0.99
N THR A 60 -4.20 -11.55 1.99
CA THR A 60 -4.49 -10.46 2.92
C THR A 60 -4.62 -9.18 2.10
N PRO A 61 -5.72 -8.41 2.21
CA PRO A 61 -5.88 -7.18 1.44
C PRO A 61 -4.71 -6.24 1.74
N LEU A 62 -3.98 -5.84 0.69
CA LEU A 62 -2.84 -4.91 0.74
C LEU A 62 -3.31 -3.46 0.91
N GLN A 63 -4.14 -3.24 1.91
CA GLN A 63 -4.73 -1.98 2.31
C GLN A 63 -4.66 -1.89 3.83
N SER A 64 -4.28 -0.73 4.36
CA SER A 64 -4.23 -0.52 5.80
C SER A 64 -5.64 -0.57 6.42
N ASP A 65 -5.82 -1.44 7.40
CA ASP A 65 -6.96 -1.42 8.32
C ASP A 65 -6.44 -1.23 9.74
N CYS A 66 -6.36 0.04 10.16
CA CYS A 66 -5.78 0.39 11.45
C CYS A 66 -6.58 -0.15 12.65
N ARG A 67 -7.84 -0.56 12.49
CA ARG A 67 -8.62 -1.16 13.59
C ARG A 67 -8.21 -2.58 13.92
N SER A 68 -7.64 -3.26 12.93
CA SER A 68 -7.07 -4.59 13.10
C SER A 68 -5.60 -4.52 13.53
N CYS A 69 -5.08 -3.36 13.93
CA CYS A 69 -3.67 -3.15 14.30
C CYS A 69 -3.52 -2.59 15.72
N PHE A 70 -2.42 -2.93 16.39
CA PHE A 70 -2.06 -2.38 17.70
C PHE A 70 -1.32 -1.03 17.62
N GLY A 71 -1.67 -0.18 16.65
CA GLY A 71 -1.10 1.15 16.49
C GLY A 71 0.41 1.14 16.19
N LEU A 72 0.91 0.13 15.47
CA LEU A 72 2.35 -0.12 15.31
C LEU A 72 3.12 1.04 14.66
N CYS A 73 2.54 1.74 13.67
CA CYS A 73 3.15 2.94 13.11
C CYS A 73 3.29 4.09 14.13
N CYS A 74 2.44 4.14 15.16
CA CYS A 74 2.45 5.16 16.20
C CYS A 74 3.45 4.85 17.32
N VAL A 75 3.84 3.59 17.51
CA VAL A 75 4.76 3.16 18.59
C VAL A 75 6.12 2.73 18.05
N ALA A 76 6.17 1.83 17.06
CA ALA A 76 7.41 1.21 16.60
C ALA A 76 8.32 2.19 15.85
N LEU A 77 7.77 3.07 15.02
CA LEU A 77 8.57 3.95 14.14
C LEU A 77 8.99 5.24 14.85
N PRO A 78 10.23 5.71 14.68
CA PRO A 78 10.65 7.03 15.15
C PRO A 78 10.15 8.13 14.21
N PHE A 79 10.04 9.35 14.72
CA PHE A 79 9.99 10.55 13.88
C PHE A 79 10.67 11.73 14.59
N ALA A 80 11.33 12.58 13.81
CA ALA A 80 11.99 13.78 14.29
C ALA A 80 11.09 15.01 14.10
N ALA A 81 11.29 16.04 14.91
CA ALA A 81 10.60 17.31 14.75
C ALA A 81 11.03 17.97 13.42
N THR A 82 10.11 18.03 12.47
CA THR A 82 10.29 18.58 11.12
C THR A 82 8.98 19.26 10.66
N ALA A 83 8.91 19.71 9.40
CA ALA A 83 7.65 20.19 8.81
C ALA A 83 6.53 19.12 8.85
N ASP A 84 6.90 17.83 8.82
CA ASP A 84 5.96 16.71 8.80
C ASP A 84 5.46 16.31 10.19
N PHE A 85 6.24 16.60 11.23
CA PHE A 85 5.96 16.21 12.62
C PHE A 85 6.36 17.32 13.59
N ALA A 86 5.41 17.81 14.39
CA ALA A 86 5.63 18.90 15.34
C ALA A 86 6.53 18.54 16.53
N VAL A 87 6.82 17.25 16.76
CA VAL A 87 7.55 16.76 17.93
C VAL A 87 8.48 15.62 17.56
N ASN A 88 9.50 15.40 18.40
CA ASN A 88 10.32 14.20 18.34
C ASN A 88 9.62 13.03 19.02
N LYS A 89 9.84 11.82 18.51
CA LYS A 89 9.43 10.57 19.13
C LYS A 89 10.45 9.47 18.81
N ALA A 90 10.96 8.81 19.84
CA ALA A 90 11.82 7.64 19.66
C ALA A 90 11.03 6.42 19.14
N ALA A 91 11.75 5.49 18.51
CA ALA A 91 11.22 4.17 18.18
C ALA A 91 10.82 3.43 19.48
N GLY A 92 9.74 2.65 19.43
CA GLY A 92 9.18 1.92 20.57
C GLY A 92 8.49 2.79 21.64
N THR A 93 8.55 4.12 21.54
CA THR A 93 7.78 5.02 22.42
C THR A 93 6.41 5.32 21.78
N PRO A 94 5.29 5.09 22.48
CA PRO A 94 3.97 5.44 21.96
C PRO A 94 3.84 6.92 21.61
N CYS A 95 3.22 7.23 20.47
CA CYS A 95 2.84 8.60 20.14
C CYS A 95 1.90 9.14 21.23
N ARG A 96 2.07 10.41 21.63
CA ARG A 96 1.24 11.07 22.65
C ARG A 96 -0.26 11.07 22.33
N ASN A 97 -0.62 10.89 21.06
CA ASN A 97 -2.01 10.87 20.61
C ASN A 97 -2.58 9.45 20.47
N LEU A 98 -1.77 8.40 20.70
CA LEU A 98 -2.19 7.00 20.65
C LEU A 98 -3.04 6.69 21.88
N GLN A 99 -4.31 6.35 21.65
CA GLN A 99 -5.28 6.04 22.71
C GLN A 99 -5.09 4.62 23.25
N GLU A 100 -5.86 4.28 24.28
CA GLU A 100 -5.83 2.94 24.89
C GLU A 100 -6.28 1.83 23.94
N ASP A 101 -7.23 2.13 23.07
CA ASP A 101 -7.76 1.24 22.03
C ASP A 101 -6.92 1.22 20.74
N PHE A 102 -5.68 1.73 20.80
CA PHE A 102 -4.76 1.88 19.67
C PHE A 102 -5.21 2.84 18.56
N SER A 103 -6.31 3.57 18.75
CA SER A 103 -6.75 4.60 17.81
C SER A 103 -5.91 5.89 17.94
N CYS A 104 -5.92 6.73 16.90
CA CYS A 104 -5.31 8.04 16.95
C CYS A 104 -6.35 9.10 17.39
N GLY A 105 -6.15 9.71 18.56
CA GLY A 105 -7.08 10.70 19.13
C GLY A 105 -7.20 12.01 18.35
N ILE A 106 -6.33 12.24 17.36
CA ILE A 106 -6.35 13.45 16.52
C ILE A 106 -6.48 13.12 15.03
N HIS A 107 -6.89 11.91 14.66
CA HIS A 107 -6.83 11.43 13.27
C HIS A 107 -7.49 12.39 12.26
N ALA A 108 -8.67 12.94 12.61
CA ALA A 108 -9.43 13.86 11.75
C ALA A 108 -8.75 15.23 11.54
N ARG A 109 -7.72 15.55 12.32
CA ARG A 109 -7.05 16.86 12.37
C ARG A 109 -5.53 16.73 12.43
N LEU A 110 -4.98 15.62 11.91
CA LEU A 110 -3.53 15.36 11.87
C LEU A 110 -2.79 16.51 11.18
N ARG A 111 -3.32 16.97 10.05
CA ARG A 111 -2.74 18.07 9.28
C ARG A 111 -2.59 19.34 10.11
N ASP A 112 -3.71 19.82 10.65
CA ASP A 112 -3.76 21.05 11.44
C ASP A 112 -3.03 20.94 12.79
N SER A 113 -2.79 19.70 13.26
CA SER A 113 -2.10 19.43 14.52
C SER A 113 -0.59 19.18 14.37
N GLY A 114 -0.03 19.38 13.16
CA GLY A 114 1.40 19.20 12.88
C GLY A 114 1.85 17.74 12.77
N PHE A 115 0.99 16.87 12.24
CA PHE A 115 1.27 15.45 11.97
C PHE A 115 0.99 15.12 10.49
N GLN A 116 1.41 15.98 9.57
CA GLN A 116 1.23 15.80 8.12
C GLN A 116 1.85 14.49 7.65
N GLY A 117 3.00 14.10 8.21
CA GLY A 117 3.68 12.85 7.89
C GLY A 117 2.79 11.62 8.11
N CYS A 118 1.91 11.63 9.13
CA CYS A 118 0.95 10.55 9.34
C CYS A 118 -0.12 10.46 8.26
N THR A 119 -0.38 11.54 7.51
CA THR A 119 -1.43 11.58 6.47
C THR A 119 -0.97 11.07 5.11
N VAL A 120 0.35 10.98 4.91
CA VAL A 120 0.97 10.46 3.68
C VAL A 120 1.62 9.09 3.91
N TYR A 121 1.64 8.61 5.16
CA TYR A 121 2.15 7.30 5.53
C TYR A 121 1.11 6.20 5.26
N ASP A 122 1.54 5.13 4.59
CA ASP A 122 0.78 3.89 4.45
C ASP A 122 1.67 2.68 4.79
N CYS A 123 1.11 1.72 5.54
CA CYS A 123 1.78 0.46 5.85
C CYS A 123 1.33 -0.70 4.95
N PHE A 124 0.41 -0.45 4.00
CA PHE A 124 -0.09 -1.44 3.03
C PHE A 124 -0.62 -2.72 3.69
N GLY A 125 -1.17 -2.58 4.89
CA GLY A 125 -1.71 -3.68 5.66
C GLY A 125 -0.73 -4.44 6.58
N ALA A 126 0.55 -4.04 6.61
CA ALA A 126 1.56 -4.70 7.43
C ALA A 126 1.23 -4.64 8.93
N GLY A 127 0.63 -3.53 9.38
CA GLY A 127 0.26 -3.35 10.78
C GLY A 127 -0.72 -4.42 11.26
N GLN A 128 -1.79 -4.67 10.51
CA GLN A 128 -2.74 -5.72 10.87
C GLN A 128 -2.19 -7.14 10.67
N ARG A 129 -1.31 -7.35 9.67
CA ARG A 129 -0.63 -8.65 9.49
C ARG A 129 0.17 -9.00 10.73
N VAL A 130 1.00 -8.07 11.21
CA VAL A 130 1.81 -8.28 12.42
C VAL A 130 0.92 -8.48 13.64
N SER A 131 -0.09 -7.63 13.82
CA SER A 131 -0.96 -7.70 15.01
C SER A 131 -1.80 -8.98 15.07
N GLN A 132 -2.49 -9.33 13.98
CA GLN A 132 -3.47 -10.41 13.98
C GLN A 132 -2.89 -11.77 13.61
N VAL A 133 -1.91 -11.80 12.72
CA VAL A 133 -1.35 -13.06 12.20
C VAL A 133 -0.07 -13.41 12.92
N THR A 134 0.94 -12.53 12.88
CA THR A 134 2.28 -12.83 13.45
C THR A 134 2.25 -12.97 14.97
N PHE A 135 1.46 -12.15 15.66
CA PHE A 135 1.32 -12.17 17.13
C PHE A 135 -0.05 -12.67 17.60
N GLY A 136 -0.81 -13.32 16.72
CA GLY A 136 -2.04 -14.05 17.09
C GLY A 136 -3.13 -13.20 17.75
N GLY A 137 -3.15 -11.88 17.52
CA GLY A 137 -4.15 -10.99 18.10
C GLY A 137 -3.89 -10.57 19.55
N VAL A 138 -2.73 -10.90 20.14
CA VAL A 138 -2.34 -10.42 21.48
C VAL A 138 -1.49 -9.15 21.35
N SER A 139 -1.93 -8.06 21.99
CA SER A 139 -1.25 -6.78 21.85
C SER A 139 0.01 -6.66 22.73
N TRP A 140 0.91 -5.76 22.32
CA TRP A 140 2.10 -5.40 23.10
C TRP A 140 1.77 -4.76 24.47
N ARG A 141 0.52 -4.35 24.71
CA ARG A 141 0.05 -3.87 26.03
C ARG A 141 -0.39 -5.03 26.92
N GLU A 142 -1.06 -6.02 26.34
CA GLU A 142 -1.49 -7.23 27.05
C GLU A 142 -0.32 -8.12 27.41
N GLU A 143 0.66 -8.25 26.49
CA GLU A 143 1.90 -8.99 26.71
C GLU A 143 3.12 -8.10 26.47
N PRO A 144 3.58 -7.35 27.49
CA PRO A 144 4.71 -6.42 27.35
C PRO A 144 6.03 -7.07 26.90
N ALA A 145 6.22 -8.37 27.16
CA ALA A 145 7.38 -9.12 26.69
C ALA A 145 7.44 -9.21 25.14
N SER A 146 6.29 -9.16 24.46
CA SER A 146 6.19 -9.19 23.00
C SER A 146 6.47 -7.85 22.32
N ALA A 147 6.50 -6.75 23.08
CA ALA A 147 6.53 -5.40 22.52
C ALA A 147 7.74 -5.15 21.60
N ARG A 148 8.94 -5.47 22.07
CA ARG A 148 10.17 -5.26 21.30
C ARG A 148 10.21 -6.13 20.03
N PRO A 149 10.01 -7.46 20.09
CA PRO A 149 9.88 -8.28 18.89
C PRO A 149 8.84 -7.73 17.91
N MET A 150 7.66 -7.32 18.39
CA MET A 150 6.58 -6.80 17.54
C MET A 150 6.97 -5.49 16.84
N PHE A 151 7.69 -4.61 17.54
CA PHE A 151 8.16 -3.34 16.97
C PHE A 151 9.32 -3.55 15.99
N ASP A 152 10.18 -4.54 16.20
CA ASP A 152 11.30 -4.86 15.32
C ASP A 152 10.83 -5.59 14.04
N VAL A 153 9.80 -6.44 14.16
CA VAL A 153 9.16 -7.15 13.03
C VAL A 153 8.41 -6.19 12.10
N PHE A 154 7.71 -5.20 12.65
CA PHE A 154 6.81 -4.33 11.86
C PHE A 154 7.49 -3.60 10.68
N PRO A 155 8.64 -2.94 10.83
CA PRO A 155 9.35 -2.31 9.71
C PRO A 155 9.75 -3.28 8.60
N ILE A 156 10.05 -4.53 8.94
CA ILE A 156 10.39 -5.57 7.95
C ILE A 156 9.13 -5.94 7.15
N VAL A 157 8.04 -6.27 7.84
CA VAL A 157 6.77 -6.64 7.20
C VAL A 157 6.22 -5.47 6.37
N ARG A 158 6.38 -4.21 6.82
CA ARG A 158 6.01 -3.04 6.03
C ARG A 158 6.76 -2.95 4.71
N GLN A 159 8.07 -3.23 4.71
CA GLN A 159 8.87 -3.24 3.49
C GLN A 159 8.46 -4.39 2.56
N LEU A 160 8.14 -5.57 3.10
CA LEU A 160 7.65 -6.70 2.31
C LEU A 160 6.27 -6.41 1.71
N HIS A 161 5.35 -5.80 2.47
CA HIS A 161 4.02 -5.42 1.97
C HIS A 161 4.07 -4.34 0.87
N GLU A 162 5.05 -3.42 0.94
CA GLU A 162 5.32 -2.48 -0.15
C GLU A 162 5.75 -3.21 -1.43
N LEU A 163 6.61 -4.23 -1.32
CA LEU A 163 6.97 -5.08 -2.46
C LEU A 163 5.77 -5.87 -2.99
N LEU A 164 4.95 -6.45 -2.10
CA LEU A 164 3.70 -7.12 -2.49
C LEU A 164 2.77 -6.19 -3.27
N ARG A 165 2.68 -4.92 -2.85
CA ARG A 165 1.88 -3.90 -3.54
C ARG A 165 2.38 -3.66 -4.96
N HIS A 166 3.69 -3.45 -5.14
CA HIS A 166 4.28 -3.25 -6.45
C HIS A 166 4.17 -4.48 -7.36
N LEU A 167 4.44 -5.68 -6.85
CA LEU A 167 4.31 -6.94 -7.59
C LEU A 167 2.88 -7.19 -8.04
N THR A 168 1.91 -6.99 -7.14
CA THR A 168 0.49 -7.14 -7.45
C THR A 168 0.05 -6.13 -8.51
N GLU A 169 0.52 -4.88 -8.44
CA GLU A 169 0.24 -3.87 -9.46
C GLU A 169 0.87 -4.23 -10.82
N ALA A 170 2.13 -4.68 -10.84
CA ALA A 170 2.83 -5.09 -12.04
C ALA A 170 2.08 -6.21 -12.80
N LEU A 171 1.48 -7.15 -12.07
CA LEU A 171 0.66 -8.23 -12.62
C LEU A 171 -0.65 -7.76 -13.28
N THR A 172 -1.09 -6.52 -13.03
CA THR A 172 -2.28 -5.95 -13.70
C THR A 172 -1.98 -5.44 -15.10
N PHE A 173 -0.71 -5.20 -15.43
CA PHE A 173 -0.34 -4.67 -16.73
C PHE A 173 -0.18 -5.79 -17.75
N GLU A 174 -1.00 -5.73 -18.79
CA GLU A 174 -0.97 -6.68 -19.88
C GLU A 174 0.35 -6.72 -20.66
N PRO A 175 1.00 -5.58 -20.98
CA PRO A 175 2.31 -5.61 -21.66
C PRO A 175 3.40 -6.35 -20.86
N ALA A 176 3.26 -6.44 -19.53
CA ALA A 176 4.19 -7.16 -18.68
C ALA A 176 3.96 -8.68 -18.66
N ARG A 177 3.01 -9.22 -19.44
CA ARG A 177 2.66 -10.66 -19.44
C ARG A 177 3.87 -11.57 -19.60
N ALA A 178 4.85 -11.17 -20.40
CA ALA A 178 6.08 -11.92 -20.63
C ALA A 178 6.91 -12.20 -19.36
N VAL A 179 6.72 -11.42 -18.28
CA VAL A 179 7.40 -11.60 -16.99
C VAL A 179 6.44 -11.94 -15.84
N HIS A 180 5.16 -12.22 -16.13
CA HIS A 180 4.17 -12.50 -15.08
C HIS A 180 4.46 -13.76 -14.28
N ALA A 181 5.10 -14.77 -14.88
CA ALA A 181 5.48 -15.98 -14.17
C ALA A 181 6.52 -15.67 -13.08
N GLU A 182 7.58 -14.92 -13.41
CA GLU A 182 8.56 -14.49 -12.41
C GLU A 182 7.96 -13.53 -11.37
N LEU A 183 7.07 -12.62 -11.77
CA LEU A 183 6.38 -11.72 -10.85
C LEU A 183 5.49 -12.47 -9.85
N ARG A 184 4.76 -13.51 -10.28
CA ARG A 184 3.95 -14.35 -9.38
C ARG A 184 4.82 -15.12 -8.40
N ALA A 185 5.91 -15.73 -8.87
CA ALA A 185 6.84 -16.43 -7.99
C ALA A 185 7.45 -15.49 -6.95
N ALA A 186 7.83 -14.27 -7.35
CA ALA A 186 8.30 -13.25 -6.42
C ALA A 186 7.22 -12.80 -5.43
N LEU A 187 5.97 -12.66 -5.88
CA LEU A 187 4.83 -12.31 -5.01
C LEU A 187 4.61 -13.37 -3.93
N GLU A 188 4.58 -14.64 -4.31
CA GLU A 188 4.41 -15.78 -3.40
C GLU A 188 5.57 -15.91 -2.41
N GLU A 189 6.81 -15.72 -2.87
CA GLU A 189 7.99 -15.67 -1.99
C GLU A 189 7.87 -14.51 -0.98
N THR A 190 7.54 -13.31 -1.45
CA THR A 190 7.41 -12.12 -0.59
C THR A 190 6.31 -12.32 0.47
N ASP A 191 5.18 -12.91 0.10
CA ASP A 191 4.05 -13.16 1.02
C ASP A 191 4.43 -14.21 2.07
N ARG A 192 5.16 -15.25 1.67
CA ARG A 192 5.70 -16.25 2.59
C ARG A 192 6.65 -15.63 3.60
N LEU A 193 7.58 -14.78 3.15
CA LEU A 193 8.50 -14.06 4.04
C LEU A 193 7.74 -13.14 5.01
N ALA A 194 6.67 -12.48 4.56
CA ALA A 194 5.82 -11.64 5.40
C ALA A 194 4.88 -12.44 6.33
N GLY A 195 4.76 -13.75 6.14
CA GLY A 195 3.96 -14.68 6.92
C GLY A 195 4.73 -15.59 7.87
N GLY A 196 6.06 -15.46 7.95
CA GLY A 196 6.89 -16.26 8.85
C GLY A 196 6.65 -15.96 10.33
N THR A 197 7.31 -16.73 11.19
CA THR A 197 7.38 -16.42 12.63
C THR A 197 8.15 -15.12 12.87
N PRO A 198 8.05 -14.49 14.07
CA PRO A 198 8.87 -13.33 14.41
C PRO A 198 10.36 -13.54 14.13
N GLU A 199 10.92 -14.70 14.48
CA GLU A 199 12.33 -15.04 14.31
C GLU A 199 12.70 -15.15 12.82
N GLU A 200 11.86 -15.81 12.03
CA GLU A 200 12.05 -15.95 10.58
C GLU A 200 12.00 -14.59 9.89
N ILE A 201 11.04 -13.74 10.25
CA ILE A 201 10.91 -12.39 9.70
C ILE A 201 12.13 -11.54 10.05
N LEU A 202 12.60 -11.59 11.29
CA LEU A 202 13.79 -10.85 11.73
C LEU A 202 15.08 -11.31 11.02
N ALA A 203 15.12 -12.55 10.54
CA ALA A 203 16.25 -13.09 9.78
C ALA A 203 16.22 -12.74 8.28
N VAL A 204 15.15 -12.11 7.77
CA VAL A 204 15.03 -11.78 6.34
C VAL A 204 16.04 -10.72 5.93
N ASP A 205 16.86 -11.04 4.92
CA ASP A 205 17.63 -10.03 4.19
C ASP A 205 16.72 -9.26 3.22
N VAL A 206 16.06 -8.23 3.77
CA VAL A 206 15.12 -7.38 3.04
C VAL A 206 15.80 -6.65 1.89
N ALA A 207 17.08 -6.28 2.04
CA ALA A 207 17.81 -5.56 1.01
C ALA A 207 18.08 -6.44 -0.21
N ALA A 208 18.60 -7.66 0.00
CA ALA A 208 18.81 -8.62 -1.08
C ALA A 208 17.49 -9.04 -1.74
N HIS A 209 16.42 -9.24 -0.95
CA HIS A 209 15.11 -9.56 -1.50
C HIS A 209 14.53 -8.40 -2.35
N ARG A 210 14.61 -7.16 -1.85
CA ARG A 210 14.22 -5.96 -2.60
C ARG A 210 14.97 -5.83 -3.91
N GLN A 211 16.28 -6.11 -3.94
CA GLN A 211 17.08 -6.03 -5.18
C GLN A 211 16.55 -6.99 -6.24
N ARG A 212 16.27 -8.26 -5.88
CA ARG A 212 15.69 -9.24 -6.82
C ARG A 212 14.33 -8.79 -7.35
N VAL A 213 13.45 -8.31 -6.47
CA VAL A 213 12.14 -7.78 -6.88
C VAL A 213 12.29 -6.54 -7.77
N ALA A 214 13.24 -5.65 -7.46
CA ALA A 214 13.48 -4.44 -8.25
C ALA A 214 13.89 -4.76 -9.70
N GLU A 215 14.72 -5.78 -9.93
CA GLU A 215 15.09 -6.22 -11.28
C GLU A 215 13.87 -6.67 -12.09
N LEU A 216 12.94 -7.41 -11.47
CA LEU A 216 11.69 -7.83 -12.11
C LEU A 216 10.76 -6.65 -12.40
N LEU A 217 10.60 -5.74 -11.44
CA LEU A 217 9.79 -4.54 -11.61
C LEU A 217 10.35 -3.60 -12.69
N LEU A 218 11.68 -3.52 -12.81
CA LEU A 218 12.32 -2.78 -13.90
C LEU A 218 11.98 -3.40 -15.26
N ARG A 219 12.13 -4.72 -15.42
CA ARG A 219 11.75 -5.43 -16.66
C ARG A 219 10.27 -5.22 -16.99
N ALA A 220 9.39 -5.33 -16.00
CA ALA A 220 7.96 -5.08 -16.16
C ALA A 220 7.68 -3.63 -16.59
N GLY A 221 8.30 -2.65 -15.92
CA GLY A 221 8.17 -1.23 -16.26
C GLY A 221 8.59 -0.92 -17.69
N GLU A 222 9.73 -1.46 -18.14
CA GLU A 222 10.18 -1.29 -19.53
C GLU A 222 9.20 -1.87 -20.55
N LEU A 223 8.63 -3.06 -20.29
CA LEU A 223 7.61 -3.65 -21.16
C LEU A 223 6.33 -2.80 -21.23
N VAL A 224 5.88 -2.28 -20.09
CA VAL A 224 4.70 -1.40 -19.99
C VAL A 224 4.93 -0.10 -20.76
N ARG A 225 6.10 0.50 -20.60
CA ARG A 225 6.45 1.77 -21.22
C ARG A 225 6.79 1.64 -22.70
N ALA A 226 7.23 0.48 -23.17
CA ALA A 226 7.51 0.22 -24.59
C ALA A 226 6.26 0.41 -25.48
N ALA A 227 5.06 0.25 -24.92
CA ALA A 227 3.81 0.49 -25.61
C ALA A 227 3.46 1.99 -25.81
N VAL A 228 4.18 2.90 -25.16
CA VAL A 228 3.89 4.34 -25.19
C VAL A 228 4.83 5.06 -26.17
N PRO A 229 4.30 5.73 -27.22
CA PRO A 229 5.11 6.54 -28.11
C PRO A 229 5.62 7.79 -27.37
N ARG A 230 6.85 8.23 -27.67
CA ARG A 230 7.46 9.47 -27.12
C ARG A 230 7.60 9.50 -25.58
N ARG A 231 7.91 8.36 -24.97
CA ARG A 231 8.24 8.28 -23.54
C ARG A 231 9.41 9.19 -23.15
N ARG A 232 9.33 9.77 -21.96
CA ARG A 232 10.37 10.64 -21.38
C ARG A 232 11.23 9.86 -20.37
N GLU A 233 12.50 10.24 -20.26
CA GLU A 233 13.43 9.70 -19.27
C GLU A 233 13.81 10.80 -18.26
N HIS A 234 13.35 10.66 -17.03
CA HIS A 234 13.57 11.58 -15.91
C HIS A 234 13.96 10.81 -14.63
N ARG A 235 14.57 9.63 -14.79
CA ARG A 235 15.04 8.81 -13.67
C ARG A 235 16.02 9.62 -12.81
N GLY A 236 15.74 9.72 -11.52
CA GLY A 236 16.58 10.46 -10.57
C GLY A 236 16.63 11.96 -10.82
N ALA A 237 15.74 12.52 -11.66
CA ALA A 237 15.74 13.94 -11.96
C ALA A 237 15.35 14.76 -10.73
N ASP A 238 16.01 15.90 -10.54
CA ASP A 238 15.53 16.95 -9.64
C ASP A 238 14.47 17.78 -10.36
N LEU A 239 13.22 17.62 -9.92
CA LEU A 239 12.03 18.31 -10.40
C LEU A 239 11.35 19.05 -9.24
N PHE A 240 12.12 19.46 -8.24
CA PHE A 240 11.62 20.21 -7.10
C PHE A 240 10.90 21.48 -7.56
N GLY A 241 9.63 21.64 -7.14
CA GLY A 241 8.80 22.79 -7.50
C GLY A 241 8.51 22.92 -9.01
N ALA A 242 8.74 21.87 -9.81
CA ALA A 242 8.58 21.94 -11.25
C ALA A 242 7.13 22.25 -11.65
N ARG A 243 6.95 23.14 -12.64
CA ARG A 243 5.65 23.48 -13.22
C ARG A 243 5.32 22.51 -14.35
N LEU A 244 4.69 21.39 -14.00
CA LEU A 244 4.33 20.30 -14.91
C LEU A 244 2.82 20.23 -15.19
N ARG A 245 2.10 21.33 -14.94
CA ARG A 245 0.66 21.44 -15.18
C ARG A 245 0.32 21.08 -16.62
N GLY A 246 -0.54 20.09 -16.82
CA GLY A 246 -0.94 19.62 -18.15
C GLY A 246 0.15 18.91 -18.94
N ALA A 247 1.29 18.56 -18.32
CA ALA A 247 2.38 17.88 -19.02
C ALA A 247 1.97 16.47 -19.46
N ASP A 248 2.33 16.11 -20.68
CA ASP A 248 2.29 14.72 -21.13
C ASP A 248 3.53 13.99 -20.61
N LEU A 249 3.30 13.20 -19.55
CA LEU A 249 4.26 12.33 -18.89
C LEU A 249 3.86 10.86 -19.06
N GLN A 250 3.04 10.54 -20.06
CA GLN A 250 2.59 9.17 -20.30
C GLN A 250 3.82 8.29 -20.55
N GLY A 251 3.91 7.17 -19.83
CA GLY A 251 5.06 6.27 -19.95
C GLY A 251 6.41 6.86 -19.53
N ALA A 252 6.44 8.01 -18.84
CA ALA A 252 7.69 8.60 -18.38
C ALA A 252 8.40 7.73 -17.34
N ASN A 253 9.73 7.64 -17.40
CA ASN A 253 10.53 7.09 -16.33
C ASN A 253 10.79 8.18 -15.30
N LEU A 254 10.11 8.15 -14.15
CA LEU A 254 10.29 9.09 -13.05
C LEU A 254 10.84 8.39 -11.80
N ARG A 255 11.42 7.18 -11.96
CA ARG A 255 11.96 6.41 -10.84
C ARG A 255 13.00 7.23 -10.08
N GLY A 256 12.81 7.34 -8.76
CA GLY A 256 13.74 8.10 -7.92
C GLY A 256 13.75 9.62 -8.16
N ALA A 257 12.85 10.17 -8.99
CA ALA A 257 12.80 11.61 -9.22
C ALA A 257 12.33 12.37 -7.97
N LEU A 258 12.90 13.55 -7.74
CA LEU A 258 12.48 14.47 -6.67
C LEU A 258 11.41 15.41 -7.24
N LEU A 259 10.13 15.13 -6.98
CA LEU A 259 8.97 15.90 -7.45
C LEU A 259 8.33 16.71 -6.32
N VAL A 260 9.07 16.96 -5.24
CA VAL A 260 8.54 17.67 -4.07
C VAL A 260 8.03 19.05 -4.49
N ALA A 261 6.81 19.39 -4.08
CA ALA A 261 6.12 20.63 -4.43
C ALA A 261 5.90 20.88 -5.94
N ALA A 262 6.02 19.85 -6.81
CA ALA A 262 5.74 19.99 -8.23
C ALA A 262 4.23 20.20 -8.51
N ASP A 263 3.92 21.08 -9.47
CA ASP A 263 2.55 21.26 -9.97
C ASP A 263 2.28 20.22 -11.06
N LEU A 264 1.67 19.08 -10.72
CA LEU A 264 1.27 18.00 -11.64
C LEU A 264 -0.21 18.10 -12.03
N SER A 265 -0.88 19.22 -11.73
CA SER A 265 -2.29 19.45 -12.02
C SER A 265 -2.61 19.18 -13.50
N GLY A 266 -3.41 18.15 -13.74
CA GLY A 266 -3.81 17.76 -15.10
C GLY A 266 -2.69 17.15 -15.96
N ALA A 267 -1.53 16.83 -15.39
CA ALA A 267 -0.50 16.05 -16.07
C ALA A 267 -1.01 14.62 -16.34
N ASP A 268 -0.62 14.05 -17.48
CA ASP A 268 -0.92 12.65 -17.81
C ASP A 268 0.21 11.76 -17.31
N LEU A 269 -0.02 11.06 -16.20
CA LEU A 269 0.94 10.11 -15.59
C LEU A 269 0.61 8.64 -15.92
N ARG A 270 -0.30 8.37 -16.87
CA ARG A 270 -0.67 6.98 -17.20
C ARG A 270 0.58 6.22 -17.64
N LEU A 271 0.78 5.04 -17.06
CA LEU A 271 1.92 4.16 -17.35
C LEU A 271 3.30 4.75 -17.01
N ALA A 272 3.37 5.90 -16.31
CA ALA A 272 4.63 6.42 -15.81
C ALA A 272 5.18 5.50 -14.70
N ASP A 273 6.49 5.28 -14.71
CA ASP A 273 7.16 4.55 -13.63
C ASP A 273 7.59 5.52 -12.54
N LEU A 274 6.89 5.48 -11.41
CA LEU A 274 7.08 6.34 -10.25
C LEU A 274 7.76 5.63 -9.07
N ILE A 275 8.32 4.42 -9.27
CA ILE A 275 8.90 3.67 -8.15
C ILE A 275 10.07 4.47 -7.55
N GLY A 276 9.93 4.79 -6.27
CA GLY A 276 10.91 5.58 -5.50
C GLY A 276 10.89 7.08 -5.80
N ALA A 277 9.95 7.59 -6.60
CA ALA A 277 9.78 9.04 -6.77
C ALA A 277 9.27 9.68 -5.47
N ASP A 278 9.80 10.86 -5.13
CA ASP A 278 9.34 11.64 -3.99
C ASP A 278 8.32 12.67 -4.44
N LEU A 279 7.04 12.40 -4.15
CA LEU A 279 5.88 13.20 -4.54
C LEU A 279 5.33 14.05 -3.39
N ARG A 280 6.08 14.24 -2.29
CA ARG A 280 5.58 15.03 -1.15
C ARG A 280 5.20 16.44 -1.62
N ASP A 281 4.01 16.88 -1.22
CA ASP A 281 3.44 18.19 -1.60
C ASP A 281 3.25 18.45 -3.12
N ALA A 282 3.34 17.42 -3.97
CA ALA A 282 2.92 17.54 -5.38
C ALA A 282 1.39 17.54 -5.52
N ASN A 283 0.84 18.19 -6.57
CA ASN A 283 -0.62 18.41 -6.75
C ASN A 283 -1.29 17.64 -7.91
#